data_AF-A0A2V8YC98-F1
#
_entry.id   AF-A0A2V8YC98-F1
#
_cell.length_a   1.000
_cell.length_b   1.000
_cell.length_c   1.000
_cell.angle_alpha   90.00
_cell.angle_beta   90.00
_cell.angle_gamma   90.00
#
_symmetry.space_group_name_H-M   'P 1'
#
loop_
_entity.id
_entity.type
_entity.pdbx_description
1 polymer ?
#
loop_
_entity_poly.entity_id
_entity_poly.type
_entity_poly.pdbx_seq_one_letter_code
_entity_poly.pdbx_strand_id
1 'polypeptide(L)'
;GWLFWDADCKFCTRIARWLAPILERRGMALAPLQDRRVAELLGLSHADLMKEMQFLMSDGNRYGGADAAVELAREIWWAVPLVWFSKIPGAMELLRKGYRWIAARRKCAAAQCPVGQSSK
;
A
#
# COMPACT_ATOMS: atom_id res chain seq x y z
N GLY A 1 -0.17 4.54 14.83
CA GLY A 1 -0.12 4.67 13.36
C GLY A 1 -1.25 3.85 12.73
N TRP A 2 -1.50 4.04 11.44
CA TRP A 2 -2.54 3.34 10.68
C TRP A 2 -2.00 2.85 9.34
N LEU A 3 -2.27 1.59 9.02
CA LEU A 3 -2.06 1.04 7.68
C LEU A 3 -3.41 0.93 6.98
N PHE A 4 -3.51 1.57 5.82
CA PHE A 4 -4.67 1.52 4.95
C PHE A 4 -4.38 0.69 3.70
N TRP A 5 -5.15 -0.38 3.50
CA TRP A 5 -5.03 -1.25 2.33
C TRP A 5 -6.37 -1.41 1.62
N ASP A 6 -6.29 -1.93 0.40
CA ASP A 6 -7.44 -2.23 -0.43
C ASP A 6 -8.01 -3.61 -0.09
N ALA A 7 -9.20 -3.63 0.51
CA ALA A 7 -9.86 -4.87 0.94
C ALA A 7 -10.32 -5.78 -0.22
N ASP A 8 -10.59 -5.20 -1.40
CA ASP A 8 -11.01 -5.94 -2.60
C ASP A 8 -9.84 -6.69 -3.26
N CYS A 9 -8.60 -6.27 -2.97
CA CYS A 9 -7.39 -6.91 -3.44
C CYS A 9 -7.03 -8.12 -2.55
N LYS A 10 -7.31 -9.35 -3.01
CA LYS A 10 -6.99 -10.60 -2.28
C LYS A 10 -5.52 -10.70 -1.81
N PHE A 11 -4.59 -10.22 -2.65
CA PHE A 11 -3.16 -10.17 -2.31
C PHE A 11 -2.90 -9.19 -1.17
N CYS A 12 -3.44 -7.98 -1.26
CA CYS A 12 -3.29 -6.92 -0.27
C CYS A 12 -3.90 -7.33 1.07
N THR A 13 -5.11 -7.91 1.05
CA THR A 13 -5.80 -8.42 2.22
C THR A 13 -5.05 -9.58 2.89
N ARG A 14 -4.42 -10.47 2.11
CA ARG A 14 -3.58 -11.55 2.66
C ARG A 14 -2.36 -10.99 3.39
N ILE A 15 -1.69 -10.01 2.80
CA ILE A 15 -0.54 -9.34 3.43
C ILE A 15 -0.98 -8.58 4.69
N ALA A 16 -2.05 -7.79 4.61
CA ALA A 16 -2.58 -7.02 5.74
C ALA A 16 -2.91 -7.93 6.94
N ARG A 17 -3.59 -9.06 6.71
CA ARG A 17 -3.88 -10.03 7.79
C ARG A 17 -2.62 -10.65 8.38
N TRP A 18 -1.62 -10.93 7.56
CA TRP A 18 -0.37 -11.49 8.05
C TRP A 18 0.45 -10.46 8.84
N LEU A 19 0.39 -9.19 8.46
CA LEU A 19 1.04 -8.08 9.17
C LEU A 19 0.28 -7.60 10.40
N ALA A 20 -1.04 -7.84 10.48
CA ALA A 20 -1.88 -7.41 11.59
C ALA A 20 -1.28 -7.67 12.98
N PRO A 21 -0.89 -8.91 13.36
CA PRO A 21 -0.34 -9.17 14.69
C PRO A 21 1.03 -8.50 14.93
N ILE A 22 1.78 -8.17 13.88
CA ILE A 22 3.07 -7.47 13.98
C ILE A 22 2.83 -5.98 14.23
N LEU A 23 1.89 -5.40 13.50
CA LEU A 23 1.53 -3.98 13.59
C LEU A 23 0.80 -3.66 14.89
N GLU A 24 -0.12 -4.53 15.33
CA GLU A 24 -0.84 -4.37 16.60
C GLU A 24 0.12 -4.31 17.80
N ARG A 25 1.14 -5.19 17.83
CA ARG A 25 2.19 -5.16 18.87
C ARG A 25 3.01 -3.86 18.89
N ARG A 26 3.00 -3.11 17.79
CA ARG A 26 3.68 -1.82 17.65
C ARG A 26 2.75 -0.62 17.83
N GLY A 27 1.50 -0.85 18.24
CA GLY A 27 0.51 0.22 18.38
C GLY A 27 0.04 0.80 17.04
N MET A 28 0.10 0.00 15.97
CA MET A 28 -0.42 0.35 14.67
C MET A 28 -1.70 -0.41 14.39
N ALA A 29 -2.71 0.33 13.93
CA ALA A 29 -4.01 -0.22 13.59
C ALA A 29 -4.17 -0.36 12.07
N LEU A 30 -5.16 -1.16 11.69
CA LEU A 30 -5.43 -1.55 10.32
C LEU A 30 -6.85 -1.08 9.96
N ALA A 31 -6.99 -0.31 8.88
CA ALA A 31 -8.29 0.08 8.33
C ALA A 31 -8.36 -0.10 6.80
N PRO A 32 -9.50 -0.57 6.25
CA PRO A 32 -9.67 -0.68 4.80
C PRO A 32 -9.88 0.70 4.14
N LEU A 33 -9.29 0.91 2.95
CA LEU A 33 -9.46 2.13 2.15
C LEU A 33 -10.92 2.37 1.70
N GLN A 34 -11.73 1.32 1.70
CA GLN A 34 -13.15 1.34 1.36
C GLN A 34 -14.00 2.14 2.37
N ASP A 35 -13.52 2.31 3.60
CA ASP A 35 -14.25 3.03 4.64
C ASP A 35 -14.22 4.55 4.36
N ARG A 36 -15.41 5.16 4.28
CA ARG A 36 -15.55 6.61 4.03
C ARG A 36 -14.85 7.47 5.08
N ARG A 37 -14.75 7.00 6.32
CA ARG A 37 -14.05 7.70 7.40
C ARG A 37 -12.56 7.83 7.12
N VAL A 38 -11.97 6.93 6.35
CA VAL A 38 -10.56 6.99 5.95
C VAL A 38 -10.33 8.11 4.94
N ALA A 39 -11.26 8.31 4.00
CA ALA A 39 -11.21 9.42 3.06
C ALA A 39 -11.27 10.78 3.78
N GLU A 40 -12.16 10.89 4.77
CA GLU A 40 -12.28 12.07 5.64
C GLU A 40 -11.02 12.29 6.49
N LEU A 41 -10.50 11.24 7.12
CA LEU A 41 -9.28 11.29 7.94
C LEU A 41 -8.06 11.75 7.13
N LEU A 42 -7.94 11.30 5.88
CA LEU A 42 -6.80 11.62 5.03
C LEU A 42 -7.04 12.88 4.18
N GLY A 43 -8.25 13.44 4.18
CA GLY A 43 -8.63 14.57 3.34
C GLY A 43 -8.50 14.29 1.85
N LEU A 44 -8.67 13.03 1.44
CA LEU A 44 -8.54 12.58 0.05
C LEU A 44 -9.90 12.22 -0.53
N SER A 45 -10.08 12.45 -1.82
CA SER A 45 -11.25 11.89 -2.52
C SER A 45 -11.19 10.36 -2.49
N HIS A 46 -12.34 9.69 -2.46
CA HIS A 46 -12.37 8.23 -2.48
C HIS A 46 -11.66 7.65 -3.72
N ALA A 47 -11.77 8.33 -4.87
CA ALA A 47 -11.09 7.92 -6.09
C ALA A 47 -9.56 8.01 -5.97
N ASP A 48 -9.04 9.03 -5.30
CA ASP A 48 -7.59 9.18 -5.06
C ASP A 48 -7.09 8.22 -3.98
N LEU A 49 -7.88 8.04 -2.92
CA LEU A 49 -7.59 7.10 -1.85
C LEU A 49 -7.43 5.67 -2.38
N MET A 50 -8.27 5.28 -3.34
CA MET A 50 -8.23 3.95 -3.95
C MET A 50 -7.08 3.78 -4.98
N LYS A 51 -6.33 4.84 -5.34
CA LYS A 51 -5.20 4.73 -6.30
C LYS A 51 -4.01 3.99 -5.72
N GLU A 52 -3.76 4.11 -4.43
CA GLU A 52 -2.58 3.55 -3.77
C GLU A 52 -2.85 3.22 -2.30
N MET A 53 -2.01 2.37 -1.71
CA MET A 53 -2.06 2.12 -0.27
C MET A 53 -1.62 3.37 0.47
N GLN A 54 -2.13 3.58 1.68
CA GLN A 54 -1.74 4.72 2.51
C GLN A 54 -1.22 4.21 3.85
N PHE A 55 -0.12 4.78 4.31
CA PHE A 55 0.44 4.49 5.62
C PHE A 55 0.58 5.80 6.39
N LEU A 56 -0.02 5.85 7.57
CA LEU A 56 -0.01 7.02 8.45
C LEU A 56 0.75 6.66 9.72
N MET A 57 1.89 7.32 9.92
CA MET A 57 2.69 7.13 11.12
C MET A 57 2.07 7.87 12.32
N SER A 58 2.48 7.48 13.53
CA SER A 58 1.97 8.11 14.77
C SER A 58 2.40 9.57 14.93
N ASP A 59 3.43 10.00 14.20
CA ASP A 59 3.93 11.38 14.16
C ASP A 59 3.15 12.28 13.17
N GLY A 60 2.16 11.72 12.45
CA GLY A 60 1.37 12.43 11.45
C GLY A 60 1.93 12.36 10.03
N ASN A 61 3.10 11.73 9.81
CA ASN A 61 3.64 11.56 8.47
C ASN A 61 2.83 10.54 7.67
N ARG A 62 2.45 10.93 6.45
CA ARG A 62 1.67 10.10 5.52
C ARG A 62 2.50 9.70 4.32
N TYR A 63 2.45 8.41 3.99
CA TYR A 63 3.12 7.83 2.84
C TYR A 63 2.12 7.10 1.95
N GLY A 64 2.30 7.24 0.64
CA GLY A 64 1.47 6.59 -0.38
C GLY A 64 2.26 5.52 -1.15
N GLY A 65 1.57 4.47 -1.60
CA GLY A 65 2.07 3.53 -2.59
C GLY A 65 3.37 2.80 -2.23
N ALA A 66 4.40 2.95 -3.05
CA ALA A 66 5.70 2.30 -2.82
C ALA A 66 6.41 2.86 -1.58
N ASP A 67 6.25 4.16 -1.31
CA ASP A 67 6.83 4.81 -0.13
C ASP A 67 6.18 4.24 1.15
N ALA A 68 4.85 4.02 1.13
CA ALA A 68 4.14 3.35 2.22
C ALA A 68 4.67 1.93 2.48
N ALA A 69 4.95 1.16 1.42
CA ALA A 69 5.49 -0.19 1.55
C ALA A 69 6.91 -0.20 2.15
N VAL A 70 7.74 0.79 1.80
CA VAL A 70 9.10 0.93 2.35
C VAL A 70 9.08 1.35 3.82
N GLU A 71 8.23 2.31 4.18
CA GLU A 71 8.07 2.70 5.59
C GLU A 71 7.49 1.56 6.43
N LEU A 72 6.49 0.84 5.89
CA LEU A 72 5.99 -0.38 6.50
C LEU A 72 7.09 -1.46 6.67
N ALA A 73 8.01 -1.56 5.71
CA ALA A 73 9.14 -2.48 5.81
C ALA A 73 10.15 -2.08 6.89
N ARG A 74 10.26 -0.79 7.26
CA ARG A 74 11.08 -0.35 8.41
C ARG A 74 10.49 -0.83 9.73
N GLU A 75 9.17 -0.92 9.79
CA GLU A 75 8.46 -1.45 10.96
C GLU A 75 8.55 -2.98 11.06
N ILE A 76 9.23 -3.66 10.15
CA ILE A 76 9.30 -5.10 10.15
C ILE A 76 10.77 -5.52 10.08
N TRP A 77 11.28 -6.05 11.18
CA TRP A 77 12.72 -6.34 11.34
C TRP A 77 13.32 -7.24 10.24
N TRP A 78 12.56 -8.20 9.71
CA TRP A 78 13.02 -9.06 8.61
C TRP A 78 12.90 -8.39 7.22
N ALA A 79 12.14 -7.30 7.09
CA ALA A 79 11.98 -6.53 5.85
C ALA A 79 12.99 -5.37 5.73
N VAL A 80 13.87 -5.21 6.72
CA VAL A 80 14.99 -4.25 6.69
C VAL A 80 15.87 -4.34 5.43
N PRO A 81 16.18 -5.53 4.85
CA PRO A 81 16.92 -5.60 3.58
C PRO A 81 16.23 -4.87 2.43
N LEU A 82 14.89 -4.86 2.39
CA LEU A 82 14.12 -4.14 1.38
C LEU A 82 14.27 -2.62 1.54
N VAL A 83 14.31 -2.13 2.78
CA VAL A 83 14.61 -0.73 3.10
C VAL A 83 16.02 -0.37 2.67
N TRP A 84 16.98 -1.27 2.86
CA TRP A 84 18.35 -1.03 2.44
C TRP A 84 18.46 -0.96 0.90
N PHE A 85 17.78 -1.86 0.20
CA PHE A 85 17.63 -1.81 -1.25
C PHE A 85 16.98 -0.50 -1.71
N SER A 86 15.96 -0.01 -1.00
CA SER A 86 15.30 1.25 -1.34
C SER A 86 16.18 2.49 -1.16
N LYS A 87 17.27 2.41 -0.38
CA LYS A 87 18.24 3.51 -0.23
C LYS A 87 19.21 3.63 -1.41
N ILE A 88 19.25 2.63 -2.30
CA ILE A 88 20.09 2.68 -3.50
C ILE A 88 19.52 3.73 -4.46
N PRO A 89 20.33 4.68 -4.97
CA PRO A 89 19.86 5.67 -5.94
C PRO A 89 19.26 4.97 -7.17
N GLY A 90 18.02 5.31 -7.51
CA GLY A 90 17.25 4.70 -8.61
C GLY A 90 16.38 3.49 -8.21
N ALA A 91 16.63 2.83 -7.07
CA ALA A 91 15.82 1.70 -6.63
C ALA A 91 14.39 2.11 -6.27
N MET A 92 14.21 3.28 -5.63
CA MET A 92 12.87 3.83 -5.37
C MET A 92 12.07 4.07 -6.64
N GLU A 93 12.71 4.48 -7.73
CA GLU A 93 12.01 4.68 -8.99
C GLU A 93 11.55 3.34 -9.58
N LEU A 94 12.39 2.31 -9.48
CA LEU A 94 12.03 0.94 -9.87
C LEU A 94 10.87 0.40 -9.00
N LEU A 95 10.92 0.61 -7.69
CA LEU A 95 9.85 0.22 -6.77
C LEU A 95 8.56 0.97 -7.08
N ARG A 96 8.61 2.27 -7.37
CA ARG A 96 7.44 3.05 -7.79
C ARG A 96 6.87 2.60 -9.13
N LYS A 97 7.71 2.21 -10.09
CA LYS A 97 7.27 1.64 -11.39
C LYS A 97 6.63 0.27 -11.19
N GLY A 98 7.29 -0.62 -10.44
CA GLY A 98 6.76 -1.95 -10.10
C GLY A 98 5.45 -1.87 -9.32
N TYR A 99 5.39 -1.00 -8.31
CA TYR A 99 4.17 -0.74 -7.55
C TYR A 99 3.04 -0.24 -8.43
N ARG A 100 3.31 0.73 -9.33
CA ARG A 100 2.29 1.22 -10.28
C ARG A 100 1.80 0.12 -11.21
N TRP A 101 2.68 -0.77 -11.67
CA TRP A 101 2.28 -1.92 -12.48
C TRP A 101 1.37 -2.88 -11.69
N ILE A 102 1.71 -3.20 -10.43
CA ILE A 102 0.86 -4.02 -9.55
C ILE A 102 -0.46 -3.30 -9.23
N ALA A 103 -0.43 -2.00 -8.96
CA ALA A 103 -1.60 -1.18 -8.66
C ALA A 103 -2.52 -0.99 -9.88
N ALA A 104 -1.98 -1.00 -11.11
CA ALA A 104 -2.79 -1.09 -12.32
C ALA A 104 -3.42 -2.48 -12.44
N ARG A 105 -2.66 -3.55 -12.13
CA ARG A 105 -3.11 -4.94 -12.27
C ARG A 105 -4.09 -5.38 -11.16
N ARG A 106 -4.06 -4.77 -9.97
CA ARG A 106 -5.03 -5.03 -8.89
C ARG A 106 -6.44 -4.52 -9.24
N LYS A 107 -6.55 -3.44 -10.02
CA LYS A 107 -7.86 -2.98 -10.54
C LYS A 107 -8.49 -4.03 -11.46
N CYS A 108 -7.67 -4.70 -12.28
CA CYS A 108 -8.11 -5.84 -13.10
C CYS A 108 -8.40 -7.11 -12.29
N ALA A 109 -7.92 -7.22 -11.05
CA ALA A 109 -8.22 -8.34 -10.15
C ALA A 109 -9.49 -8.08 -9.31
N ALA A 110 -9.82 -6.82 -9.04
CA ALA A 110 -11.01 -6.40 -8.29
C ALA A 110 -12.28 -6.36 -9.14
N ALA A 111 -12.16 -6.17 -10.45
CA ALA A 111 -13.25 -6.37 -11.40
C ALA A 111 -12.70 -7.03 -12.67
N GLN A 112 -13.40 -8.03 -13.17
CA GLN A 112 -13.10 -8.70 -14.44
C GLN A 112 -12.85 -7.66 -15.54
N CYS A 113 -11.59 -7.41 -15.89
CA CYS A 113 -11.28 -6.68 -17.11
C CYS A 113 -11.18 -7.69 -18.26
N PRO A 114 -11.89 -7.49 -19.38
CA PRO A 114 -11.63 -8.27 -20.58
C PRO A 114 -10.19 -8.02 -21.01
N VAL A 115 -9.40 -9.09 -21.09
CA VAL A 115 -8.10 -9.06 -21.75
C VAL A 115 -8.35 -8.73 -23.22
N GLY A 116 -8.02 -7.51 -23.61
CA GLY A 116 -7.96 -7.06 -25.01
C GLY A 116 -7.65 -5.56 -25.01
N GLN A 117 -6.63 -5.03 -25.67
CA GLN A 117 -5.82 -5.58 -26.76
C GLN A 117 -4.41 -4.98 -26.70
N SER A 118 -3.44 -5.81 -27.03
CA SER A 118 -2.10 -5.39 -27.44
C SER A 118 -2.21 -4.43 -28.62
N SER A 119 -1.74 -3.19 -28.49
CA SER A 119 -1.53 -2.36 -29.68
C SER A 119 -0.24 -2.82 -30.35
N LYS A 120 -0.36 -3.19 -31.62
CA LYS A 120 0.76 -3.31 -32.56
C LYS A 120 1.49 -1.98 -32.69
#